data_AF-A0A2E8AMT0-F1
#
_entry.id   AF-A0A2E8AMT0-F1
#
_cell.length_a   1.000
_cell.length_b   1.000
_cell.length_c   1.000
_cell.angle_alpha   90.00
_cell.angle_beta   90.00
_cell.angle_gamma   90.00
#
_symmetry.space_group_name_H-M   'P 1'
#
loop_
_entity.id
_entity.type
_entity.pdbx_description
1 polymer ?
#
loop_
_entity_poly.entity_id
_entity_poly.type
_entity_poly.pdbx_seq_one_letter_code
_entity_poly.pdbx_strand_id
1 'polypeptide(L)'
;MTNFEHPKSTGLLRSLLLLVLILFGFWVLNDQGLVGIVLEGDKSHISKAIISLWVIISVYWIYISRNIYLEKSILANNIKSKKILSINKYIHSLNKGEDKEILLRIFEAEYAKKLSYGWMAADISLKLGLLGTVIGFILMLQPISELNNTSPEELKLALSAMSSGMAVALYTTLTGLISSILIRLEFQIASANVATLINELSFYKEE
;
A
#
# COMPACT_ATOMS: atom_id res chain seq x y z
N MET A 1 -9.71 19.26 37.47
CA MET A 1 -8.56 18.39 37.14
C MET A 1 -9.09 17.18 36.40
N THR A 2 -9.34 17.34 35.10
CA THR A 2 -9.66 16.23 34.21
C THR A 2 -8.34 15.59 33.79
N ASN A 3 -8.06 14.39 34.30
CA ASN A 3 -6.95 13.58 33.83
C ASN A 3 -7.22 13.25 32.37
N PHE A 4 -6.50 13.90 31.46
CA PHE A 4 -6.36 13.41 30.10
C PHE A 4 -5.63 12.06 30.20
N GLU A 5 -6.39 10.97 30.21
CA GLU A 5 -5.83 9.64 29.98
C GLU A 5 -4.99 9.70 28.71
N HIS A 6 -3.75 9.20 28.79
CA HIS A 6 -2.84 9.12 27.66
C HIS A 6 -3.62 8.64 26.43
N PRO A 7 -3.62 9.38 25.31
CA PRO A 7 -4.16 8.86 24.07
C PRO A 7 -3.26 7.68 23.70
N LYS A 8 -3.68 6.47 24.09
CA LYS A 8 -3.04 5.23 23.63
C LYS A 8 -3.00 5.36 22.11
N SER A 9 -1.81 5.43 21.54
CA SER A 9 -1.60 5.54 20.11
C SER A 9 -1.89 4.20 19.43
N THR A 10 -3.13 3.75 19.56
CA THR A 10 -3.64 2.50 19.00
C THR A 10 -3.42 2.48 17.50
N GLY A 11 -3.49 3.62 16.81
CA GLY A 11 -3.29 3.73 15.38
C GLY A 11 -1.92 3.27 14.88
N LEU A 12 -0.83 3.83 15.41
CA LEU A 12 0.53 3.45 15.00
C LEU A 12 0.86 2.02 15.43
N LEU A 13 0.41 1.61 16.62
CA LEU A 13 0.58 0.24 17.08
C LEU A 13 -0.12 -0.76 16.16
N ARG A 14 -1.36 -0.49 15.74
CA ARG A 14 -2.09 -1.32 14.76
C ARG A 14 -1.34 -1.41 13.43
N SER A 15 -0.77 -0.30 12.95
CA SER A 15 0.07 -0.31 11.75
C SER A 15 1.32 -1.19 11.93
N LEU A 16 2.05 -1.06 13.05
CA LEU A 16 3.22 -1.91 13.29
C LEU A 16 2.86 -3.39 13.46
N LEU A 17 1.75 -3.70 14.12
CA LEU A 17 1.27 -5.08 14.25
C LEU A 17 0.91 -5.69 12.89
N LEU A 18 0.23 -4.93 12.03
CA LEU A 18 -0.05 -5.38 10.66
C LEU A 18 1.26 -5.61 9.89
N LEU A 19 2.25 -4.73 10.01
CA LEU A 19 3.55 -4.89 9.36
C LEU A 19 4.23 -6.20 9.81
N VAL A 20 4.26 -6.47 11.11
CA VAL A 20 4.84 -7.70 11.66
C VAL A 20 4.11 -8.93 11.12
N LEU A 21 2.77 -8.89 11.05
CA LEU A 21 1.98 -9.97 10.48
C LEU A 21 2.31 -10.22 9.00
N ILE A 22 2.46 -9.16 8.21
CA ILE A 22 2.80 -9.26 6.79
C ILE A 22 4.22 -9.82 6.61
N LEU A 23 5.19 -9.32 7.38
CA LEU A 23 6.58 -9.82 7.34
C LEU A 23 6.66 -11.29 7.75
N PHE A 24 5.90 -11.69 8.77
CA PHE A 24 5.80 -13.08 9.19
C PHE A 24 5.20 -13.96 8.08
N GLY A 25 4.09 -13.52 7.47
CA GLY A 25 3.49 -14.23 6.33
C GLY A 25 4.46 -14.37 5.16
N PHE A 26 5.18 -13.30 4.81
CA PHE A 26 6.20 -13.33 3.76
C PHE A 26 7.34 -14.30 4.09
N TRP A 27 7.81 -14.31 5.34
CA TRP A 27 8.83 -15.24 5.80
C TRP A 27 8.38 -16.70 5.67
N VAL A 28 7.15 -17.03 6.06
CA VAL A 28 6.58 -18.38 5.89
C VAL A 28 6.50 -18.79 4.41
N LEU A 29 6.04 -17.89 3.53
CA LEU A 29 5.97 -18.15 2.10
C LEU A 29 7.35 -18.36 1.47
N ASN A 30 8.35 -17.64 1.97
CA ASN A 30 9.73 -17.79 1.51
C ASN A 30 10.36 -19.11 1.99
N ASP A 31 10.09 -19.52 3.23
CA ASP A 31 10.55 -20.81 3.79
C ASP A 31 9.99 -22.00 3.00
N GLN A 32 8.74 -21.90 2.53
CA GLN A 32 8.12 -22.90 1.65
C GLN A 32 8.63 -22.85 0.19
N GLY A 33 9.52 -21.92 -0.16
CA GLY A 33 10.01 -21.72 -1.54
C GLY A 33 8.98 -21.14 -2.51
N LEU A 34 7.77 -20.81 -2.07
CA LEU A 34 6.68 -20.29 -2.91
C LEU A 34 7.04 -18.95 -3.55
N VAL A 35 7.76 -18.09 -2.83
CA VAL A 35 8.24 -16.80 -3.36
C VAL A 35 9.19 -17.01 -4.53
N GLY A 36 10.09 -18.00 -4.45
CA GLY A 36 11.00 -18.35 -5.55
C GLY A 36 10.25 -18.81 -6.79
N ILE A 37 9.26 -19.70 -6.61
CA ILE A 37 8.43 -20.23 -7.70
C ILE A 37 7.71 -19.09 -8.46
N VAL A 38 7.14 -18.12 -7.74
CA VAL A 38 6.46 -16.96 -8.34
C VAL A 38 7.45 -16.09 -9.11
N LEU A 39 8.62 -15.80 -8.53
CA LEU A 39 9.60 -14.90 -9.12
C LEU A 39 10.37 -15.49 -10.32
N GLU A 40 10.63 -16.79 -10.30
CA GLU A 40 11.29 -17.53 -11.37
C GLU A 40 10.30 -17.90 -12.48
N GLY A 41 9.06 -18.24 -12.10
CA GLY A 41 8.00 -18.58 -13.05
C GLY A 41 7.53 -17.37 -13.87
N ASP A 42 7.63 -16.15 -13.34
CA ASP A 42 7.31 -14.93 -14.06
C ASP A 42 8.48 -14.41 -14.90
N LYS A 43 8.57 -14.89 -16.14
CA LYS A 43 9.49 -14.40 -17.17
C LYS A 43 9.24 -12.96 -17.62
N SER A 44 8.04 -12.42 -17.42
CA SER A 44 7.74 -11.02 -17.79
C SER A 44 8.35 -10.00 -16.82
N HIS A 45 8.74 -10.47 -15.62
CA HIS A 45 9.26 -9.66 -14.52
C HIS A 45 8.28 -8.62 -13.95
N ILE A 46 7.00 -8.68 -14.31
CA ILE A 46 5.96 -7.79 -13.80
C ILE A 46 5.72 -8.00 -12.31
N SER A 47 5.79 -9.25 -11.84
CA SER A 47 5.63 -9.59 -10.42
C SER A 47 6.70 -8.91 -9.56
N LYS A 48 7.93 -8.79 -10.06
CA LYS A 48 9.01 -8.04 -9.39
C LYS A 48 8.68 -6.55 -9.29
N ALA A 49 8.11 -5.96 -10.34
CA ALA A 49 7.69 -4.55 -10.35
C ALA A 49 6.51 -4.30 -9.40
N ILE A 50 5.55 -5.23 -9.31
CA ILE A 50 4.44 -5.14 -8.36
C ILE A 50 4.94 -5.24 -6.92
N ILE A 51 5.86 -6.17 -6.63
CA ILE A 51 6.44 -6.32 -5.28
C ILE A 51 7.25 -5.09 -4.89
N SER A 52 8.06 -4.53 -5.80
CA SER A 52 8.82 -3.32 -5.50
C SER A 52 7.92 -2.11 -5.24
N LEU A 53 6.85 -1.96 -6.04
CA LEU A 53 5.81 -0.95 -5.80
C LEU A 53 5.17 -1.13 -4.42
N TRP A 54 4.80 -2.36 -4.05
CA TRP A 54 4.24 -2.65 -2.74
C TRP A 54 5.18 -2.23 -1.61
N VAL A 55 6.46 -2.64 -1.66
CA VAL A 55 7.45 -2.27 -0.62
C VAL A 55 7.60 -0.76 -0.48
N ILE A 56 7.69 -0.02 -1.59
CA ILE A 56 7.80 1.45 -1.56
C ILE A 56 6.57 2.07 -0.88
N ILE A 57 5.39 1.57 -1.20
CA ILE A 57 4.11 2.09 -0.69
C ILE A 57 3.92 1.71 0.78
N SER A 58 4.32 0.52 1.22
CA SER A 58 4.30 0.13 2.62
C SER A 58 5.24 1.01 3.46
N VAL A 59 6.43 1.37 2.96
CA VAL A 59 7.31 2.34 3.63
C VAL A 59 6.66 3.71 3.73
N TYR A 60 6.02 4.17 2.66
CA TYR A 60 5.27 5.44 2.64
C TYR A 60 4.10 5.43 3.64
N TRP A 61 3.39 4.31 3.77
CA TRP A 61 2.33 4.12 4.75
C TRP A 61 2.83 4.21 6.19
N ILE A 62 3.97 3.59 6.51
CA ILE A 62 4.61 3.70 7.83
C ILE A 62 4.97 5.17 8.11
N TYR A 63 5.52 5.86 7.11
CA TYR A 63 5.83 7.29 7.23
C TYR A 63 4.58 8.13 7.55
N ILE A 64 3.47 7.94 6.82
CA ILE A 64 2.19 8.61 7.12
C ILE A 64 1.70 8.26 8.53
N SER A 65 1.69 6.97 8.89
CA SER A 65 1.23 6.50 10.21
C SER A 65 2.04 7.14 11.36
N ARG A 66 3.36 7.31 11.18
CA ARG A 66 4.22 8.03 12.12
C ARG A 66 3.88 9.51 12.21
N ASN A 67 3.63 10.17 11.08
CA ASN A 67 3.27 11.60 11.08
C ASN A 67 1.93 11.84 11.81
N ILE A 68 0.92 11.01 11.56
CA ILE A 68 -0.38 11.10 12.25
C ILE A 68 -0.20 10.95 13.76
N TYR A 69 0.61 9.98 14.19
CA TYR A 69 0.93 9.81 15.62
C TYR A 69 1.59 11.04 16.22
N LEU A 70 2.56 11.62 15.51
CA LEU A 70 3.24 12.84 15.98
C LEU A 70 2.26 14.01 16.07
N GLU A 71 1.41 14.24 15.07
CA GLU A 71 0.41 15.31 15.11
C GLU A 71 -0.58 15.13 16.26
N LYS A 72 -1.05 13.91 16.51
CA LYS A 72 -1.90 13.59 17.67
C LYS A 72 -1.19 13.84 19.00
N SER A 73 0.11 13.52 19.10
CA SER A 73 0.90 13.77 20.31
C SER A 73 1.13 15.26 20.61
N ILE A 74 1.23 16.09 19.56
CA ILE A 74 1.35 17.55 19.66
C ILE A 74 0.03 18.14 20.15
N LEU A 75 -1.10 17.68 19.60
CA LEU A 75 -2.44 18.11 20.02
C LEU A 75 -2.69 17.81 21.51
N ALA A 76 -2.21 16.67 21.99
CA ALA A 76 -2.28 16.27 23.39
C ALA A 76 -1.27 16.99 24.33
N ASN A 77 -0.60 18.07 23.87
CA ASN A 77 0.38 18.86 24.61
C ASN A 77 1.59 18.09 25.18
N ASN A 78 1.84 16.86 24.74
CA ASN A 78 2.90 16.02 25.29
C ASN A 78 4.31 16.33 24.73
N ILE A 79 4.43 17.04 23.60
CA ILE A 79 5.72 17.29 22.93
C ILE A 79 5.77 18.72 22.35
N LYS A 80 6.63 19.60 22.89
CA LYS A 80 7.00 20.90 22.27
C LYS A 80 8.02 20.66 21.14
N SER A 81 7.59 20.07 20.01
CA SER A 81 8.47 19.89 18.85
C SER A 81 8.28 21.02 17.82
N LYS A 82 9.39 21.74 17.56
CA LYS A 82 9.49 22.86 16.61
C LYS A 82 9.56 22.43 15.13
N LYS A 83 9.49 21.13 14.83
CA LYS A 83 9.70 20.60 13.48
C LYS A 83 8.37 20.17 12.83
N ILE A 84 7.82 21.13 12.06
CA ILE A 84 6.94 21.06 10.87
C ILE A 84 6.07 19.79 10.71
N LEU A 85 4.75 19.97 10.56
CA LEU A 85 4.06 19.44 9.37
C LEU A 85 2.79 20.20 8.98
N SER A 86 1.63 19.94 9.56
CA SER A 86 0.37 20.59 9.14
C SER A 86 -0.42 21.12 10.34
N ILE A 87 -0.38 20.41 11.47
CA ILE A 87 -1.12 20.82 12.68
C ILE A 87 -0.62 22.14 13.30
N ASN A 88 0.68 22.41 13.25
CA ASN A 88 1.22 23.70 13.72
C ASN A 88 0.75 24.87 12.85
N LYS A 89 0.60 24.65 11.54
CA LYS A 89 0.03 25.66 10.63
C LYS A 89 -1.45 25.87 10.97
N TYR A 90 -2.19 24.79 11.18
CA TYR A 90 -3.59 24.83 11.63
C TYR A 90 -3.74 25.63 12.92
N ILE A 91 -2.99 25.29 13.98
CA ILE A 91 -3.06 25.96 15.29
C ILE A 91 -2.65 27.44 15.17
N HIS A 92 -1.61 27.74 14.40
CA HIS A 92 -1.14 29.12 14.19
C HIS A 92 -2.17 29.98 13.45
N SER A 93 -2.76 29.46 12.39
CA SER A 93 -3.85 30.10 11.65
C SER A 93 -5.10 30.28 12.50
N LEU A 94 -5.45 29.28 13.31
CA LEU A 94 -6.56 29.36 14.26
C LEU A 94 -6.30 30.41 15.35
N ASN A 95 -5.04 30.59 15.78
CA ASN A 95 -4.66 31.67 16.69
C ASN A 95 -4.73 33.06 16.05
N LYS A 96 -4.60 33.16 14.72
CA LYS A 96 -4.77 34.40 13.96
C LYS A 96 -6.24 34.78 13.72
N GLY A 97 -7.19 33.96 14.13
CA GLY A 97 -8.62 34.19 13.94
C GLY A 97 -9.13 33.80 12.55
N GLU A 98 -8.40 32.95 11.82
CA GLU A 98 -8.91 32.34 10.59
C GLU A 98 -10.06 31.37 10.89
N ASP A 99 -10.97 31.21 9.92
CA ASP A 99 -12.16 30.37 10.06
C ASP A 99 -11.78 28.89 10.28
N LYS A 100 -12.27 28.32 11.40
CA LYS A 100 -11.98 26.95 11.82
C LYS A 100 -12.44 25.91 10.79
N GLU A 101 -13.60 26.12 10.17
CA GLU A 101 -14.17 25.19 9.18
C GLU A 101 -13.29 25.16 7.93
N ILE A 102 -12.83 26.33 7.46
CA ILE A 102 -11.92 26.44 6.32
C ILE A 102 -10.61 25.69 6.62
N LEU A 103 -10.04 25.88 7.80
CA LEU A 103 -8.79 25.24 8.20
C LEU A 103 -8.91 23.71 8.30
N LEU A 104 -10.03 23.21 8.82
CA LEU A 104 -10.30 21.76 8.89
C LEU A 104 -10.41 21.16 7.49
N ARG A 105 -11.12 21.82 6.57
CA ARG A 105 -11.23 21.37 5.17
C ARG A 105 -9.88 21.32 4.46
N ILE A 106 -9.00 22.31 4.69
CA ILE A 106 -7.64 22.31 4.12
C ILE A 106 -6.83 21.13 4.67
N PHE A 107 -6.91 20.89 5.97
CA PHE A 107 -6.21 19.78 6.62
C PHE A 107 -6.70 18.41 6.12
N GLU A 108 -8.01 18.23 6.03
CA GLU A 108 -8.65 17.04 5.47
C GLU A 108 -8.19 16.81 4.02
N ALA A 109 -8.22 17.85 3.18
CA ALA A 109 -7.79 17.76 1.80
C ALA A 109 -6.30 17.36 1.67
N GLU A 110 -5.44 17.84 2.56
CA GLU A 110 -4.03 17.48 2.57
C GLU A 110 -3.82 15.99 2.85
N TYR A 111 -4.54 15.44 3.83
CA TYR A 111 -4.45 14.02 4.16
C TYR A 111 -5.15 13.13 3.15
N ALA A 112 -6.29 13.55 2.61
CA ALA A 112 -6.97 12.85 1.50
C ALA A 112 -6.03 12.70 0.30
N LYS A 113 -5.27 13.75 -0.04
CA LYS A 113 -4.24 13.70 -1.09
C LYS A 113 -3.11 12.72 -0.75
N LYS A 114 -2.62 12.69 0.49
CA LYS A 114 -1.56 11.74 0.90
C LYS A 114 -2.04 10.29 0.82
N LEU A 115 -3.26 10.02 1.27
CA LEU A 115 -3.86 8.69 1.23
C LEU A 115 -4.19 8.22 -0.20
N SER A 116 -4.57 9.14 -1.10
CA SER A 116 -4.91 8.78 -2.49
C SER A 116 -3.77 8.11 -3.25
N TYR A 117 -2.51 8.43 -2.93
CA TYR A 117 -1.35 7.74 -3.52
C TYR A 117 -1.32 6.24 -3.22
N GLY A 118 -1.69 5.83 -2.00
CA GLY A 118 -1.77 4.40 -1.65
C GLY A 118 -2.92 3.69 -2.36
N TRP A 119 -4.10 4.32 -2.39
CA TRP A 119 -5.25 3.78 -3.14
C TRP A 119 -4.94 3.62 -4.64
N MET A 120 -4.29 4.62 -5.23
CA MET A 120 -3.85 4.57 -6.62
C MET A 120 -2.84 3.45 -6.86
N ALA A 121 -1.87 3.27 -5.96
CA ALA A 121 -0.90 2.18 -6.07
C ALA A 121 -1.53 0.79 -5.95
N ALA A 122 -2.57 0.63 -5.12
CA ALA A 122 -3.35 -0.60 -5.06
C ALA A 122 -4.09 -0.87 -6.39
N ASP A 123 -4.65 0.15 -7.02
CA ASP A 123 -5.31 0.02 -8.32
C ASP A 123 -4.30 -0.30 -9.44
N ILE A 124 -3.12 0.33 -9.41
CA ILE A 124 -2.03 0.04 -10.35
C ILE A 124 -1.57 -1.41 -10.19
N SER A 125 -1.36 -1.88 -8.96
CA SER A 125 -0.94 -3.27 -8.69
C SER A 125 -1.93 -4.28 -9.26
N LEU A 126 -3.23 -4.03 -9.09
CA LEU A 126 -4.28 -4.87 -9.64
C LEU A 126 -4.27 -4.87 -11.18
N LYS A 127 -4.18 -3.69 -11.79
CA LYS A 127 -4.15 -3.54 -13.26
C LYS A 127 -2.89 -4.17 -13.87
N LEU A 128 -1.74 -4.07 -13.21
CA LEU A 128 -0.51 -4.75 -13.62
C LEU A 128 -0.67 -6.28 -13.56
N GLY A 129 -1.35 -6.80 -12.53
CA GLY A 129 -1.67 -8.23 -12.44
C GLY A 129 -2.55 -8.73 -13.58
N LEU A 130 -3.56 -7.94 -13.99
CA LEU A 130 -4.42 -8.24 -15.15
C LEU A 130 -3.65 -8.13 -16.48
N LEU A 131 -2.76 -7.14 -16.60
CA LEU A 131 -1.88 -6.98 -17.76
C LEU A 131 -0.92 -8.17 -17.89
N GLY A 132 -0.46 -8.72 -16.77
CA GLY A 132 0.32 -9.95 -16.74
C GLY A 132 -0.46 -11.17 -17.28
N THR A 133 -1.78 -11.25 -17.05
CA THR A 133 -2.62 -12.29 -17.68
C THR A 133 -2.60 -12.18 -19.20
N VAL A 134 -2.77 -10.97 -19.73
CA VAL A 134 -2.76 -10.71 -21.18
C VAL A 134 -1.41 -11.09 -21.77
N ILE A 135 -0.30 -10.71 -21.12
CA ILE A 135 1.05 -11.06 -21.56
C ILE A 135 1.28 -12.58 -21.49
N GLY A 136 0.84 -13.24 -20.42
CA GLY A 136 0.95 -14.69 -20.31
C GLY A 136 0.19 -15.42 -21.43
N PHE A 137 -0.98 -14.93 -21.82
CA PHE A 137 -1.70 -15.46 -22.99
C PHE A 137 -0.98 -15.21 -24.32
N ILE A 138 -0.36 -14.04 -24.50
CA ILE A 138 0.47 -13.77 -25.69
C ILE A 138 1.63 -14.77 -25.76
N LEU A 139 2.36 -14.95 -24.66
CA LEU A 139 3.47 -15.91 -24.58
C LEU A 139 3.03 -17.35 -24.78
N MET A 140 1.81 -17.69 -24.36
CA MET A 140 1.24 -19.02 -24.53
C MET A 140 0.89 -19.30 -26.01
N LEU A 141 0.36 -18.31 -26.74
CA LEU A 141 -0.09 -18.49 -28.12
C LEU A 141 1.04 -18.34 -29.15
N GLN A 142 2.11 -17.62 -28.81
CA GLN A 142 3.22 -17.37 -29.73
C GLN A 142 3.81 -18.66 -30.36
N PRO A 143 4.13 -19.73 -29.62
CA PRO A 143 4.70 -20.95 -30.20
C PRO A 143 3.77 -21.62 -31.21
N ILE A 144 2.45 -21.53 -31.03
CA ILE A 144 1.47 -22.14 -31.95
C ILE A 144 1.50 -21.44 -33.32
N SER A 145 1.72 -20.13 -33.34
CA SER A 145 1.79 -19.36 -34.57
C SER A 145 3.05 -19.62 -35.40
N GLU A 146 4.10 -20.15 -34.76
CA GLU A 146 5.42 -20.39 -35.36
C GLU A 146 5.65 -21.86 -35.77
N LEU A 147 4.69 -22.76 -35.46
CA LEU A 147 4.78 -24.18 -35.81
C LEU A 147 4.68 -24.38 -37.34
N ASN A 148 5.83 -24.59 -37.99
CA ASN A 148 5.92 -24.90 -39.41
C ASN A 148 5.98 -26.42 -39.69
N ASN A 149 6.44 -27.24 -38.72
CA ASN A 149 6.47 -28.69 -38.82
C ASN A 149 5.88 -29.34 -37.55
N THR A 150 5.22 -30.48 -37.71
CA THR A 150 4.62 -31.25 -36.59
C THR A 150 5.60 -32.27 -36.03
N SER A 151 6.89 -31.91 -35.90
CA SER A 151 7.90 -32.81 -35.36
C SER A 151 7.66 -33.01 -33.85
N PRO A 152 7.88 -34.22 -33.29
CA PRO A 152 7.69 -34.47 -31.86
C PRO A 152 8.51 -33.53 -30.95
N GLU A 153 9.67 -33.07 -31.40
CA GLU A 153 10.53 -32.14 -30.67
C GLU A 153 9.96 -30.71 -30.66
N GLU A 154 9.51 -30.20 -31.81
CA GLU A 154 8.86 -28.88 -31.90
C GLU A 154 7.57 -28.83 -31.07
N LEU A 155 6.79 -29.93 -31.07
CA LEU A 155 5.60 -30.04 -30.23
C LEU A 155 5.93 -30.00 -28.73
N LYS A 156 6.99 -30.70 -28.30
CA LYS A 156 7.43 -30.69 -26.90
C LYS A 156 7.88 -29.28 -26.46
N LEU A 157 8.61 -28.57 -27.32
CA LEU A 157 9.04 -27.19 -27.07
C LEU A 157 7.84 -26.24 -27.01
N ALA A 158 6.89 -26.35 -27.94
CA ALA A 158 5.66 -25.56 -27.95
C ALA A 158 4.84 -25.78 -26.67
N LEU A 159 4.64 -27.03 -26.24
CA LEU A 159 3.94 -27.37 -24.99
C LEU A 159 4.63 -26.79 -23.75
N SER A 160 5.97 -26.84 -23.71
CA SER A 160 6.74 -26.25 -22.60
C SER A 160 6.60 -24.73 -22.57
N ALA A 161 6.62 -24.07 -23.73
CA ALA A 161 6.45 -22.62 -23.84
C ALA A 161 5.01 -22.19 -23.47
N MET A 162 4.00 -22.97 -23.87
CA MET A 162 2.61 -22.77 -23.45
C MET A 162 2.46 -22.82 -21.92
N SER A 163 3.05 -23.83 -21.28
CA SER A 163 3.05 -23.95 -19.82
C SER A 163 3.74 -22.76 -19.14
N SER A 164 4.83 -22.25 -19.73
CA SER A 164 5.51 -21.04 -19.25
C SER A 164 4.63 -19.79 -19.37
N GLY A 165 3.88 -19.62 -20.46
CA GLY A 165 2.95 -18.50 -20.62
C GLY A 165 1.81 -18.52 -19.60
N MET A 166 1.30 -19.72 -19.30
CA MET A 166 0.31 -19.92 -18.23
C MET A 166 0.87 -19.55 -16.85
N ALA A 167 2.11 -19.96 -16.55
CA ALA A 167 2.77 -19.60 -15.28
C ALA A 167 2.88 -18.08 -15.11
N VAL A 168 3.31 -17.36 -16.16
CA VAL A 168 3.35 -15.89 -16.16
C VAL A 168 1.97 -15.30 -15.86
N ALA A 169 0.92 -15.75 -16.56
CA ALA A 169 -0.43 -15.25 -16.34
C ALA A 169 -0.89 -15.44 -14.89
N LEU A 170 -0.73 -16.65 -14.34
CA LEU A 170 -1.20 -16.96 -12.98
C LEU A 170 -0.41 -16.22 -11.91
N TYR A 171 0.92 -16.23 -11.97
CA TYR A 171 1.77 -15.67 -10.94
C TYR A 171 1.72 -14.14 -10.89
N THR A 172 1.66 -13.47 -12.04
CA THR A 172 1.50 -12.01 -12.10
C THR A 172 0.14 -11.57 -11.57
N THR A 173 -0.94 -12.28 -11.93
CA THR A 173 -2.28 -11.98 -11.42
C THR A 173 -2.38 -12.19 -9.92
N LEU A 174 -1.86 -13.31 -9.41
CA LEU A 174 -1.81 -13.59 -7.97
C LEU A 174 -1.04 -12.49 -7.22
N THR A 175 0.14 -12.12 -7.71
CA THR A 175 0.97 -11.07 -7.11
C THR A 175 0.25 -9.72 -7.12
N GLY A 176 -0.38 -9.33 -8.24
CA GLY A 176 -1.16 -8.10 -8.36
C GLY A 176 -2.34 -8.03 -7.39
N LEU A 177 -3.08 -9.12 -7.25
CA LEU A 177 -4.20 -9.22 -6.32
C LEU A 177 -3.76 -9.12 -4.86
N ILE A 178 -2.77 -9.92 -4.45
CA ILE A 178 -2.28 -9.93 -3.08
C ILE A 178 -1.71 -8.55 -2.71
N SER A 179 -0.84 -7.98 -3.54
CA SER A 179 -0.28 -6.65 -3.29
C SER A 179 -1.35 -5.57 -3.23
N SER A 180 -2.36 -5.61 -4.12
CA SER A 180 -3.48 -4.65 -4.07
C SER A 180 -4.24 -4.74 -2.74
N ILE A 181 -4.55 -5.96 -2.28
CA ILE A 181 -5.27 -6.17 -1.02
C ILE A 181 -4.43 -5.68 0.17
N LEU A 182 -3.14 -6.01 0.21
CA LEU A 182 -2.25 -5.58 1.28
C LEU A 182 -2.16 -4.04 1.37
N ILE A 183 -1.93 -3.36 0.25
CA ILE A 183 -1.89 -1.89 0.21
C ILE A 183 -3.22 -1.30 0.69
N ARG A 184 -4.36 -1.87 0.27
CA ARG A 184 -5.67 -1.39 0.72
C ARG A 184 -5.84 -1.52 2.22
N LEU A 185 -5.44 -2.64 2.81
CA LEU A 185 -5.53 -2.84 4.26
C LEU A 185 -4.65 -1.84 5.03
N GLU A 186 -3.41 -1.65 4.59
CA GLU A 186 -2.50 -0.65 5.15
C GLU A 186 -3.14 0.75 5.13
N PHE A 187 -3.61 1.20 3.97
CA PHE A 187 -4.18 2.55 3.82
C PHE A 187 -5.57 2.70 4.45
N GLN A 188 -6.34 1.62 4.63
CA GLN A 188 -7.58 1.66 5.43
C GLN A 188 -7.26 2.02 6.89
N ILE A 189 -6.24 1.39 7.49
CA ILE A 189 -5.82 1.71 8.87
C ILE A 189 -5.34 3.16 8.96
N ALA A 190 -4.55 3.63 8.00
CA ALA A 190 -4.11 5.03 7.98
C ALA A 190 -5.29 6.00 7.85
N SER A 191 -6.27 5.70 7.00
CA SER A 191 -7.48 6.49 6.82
C SER A 191 -8.28 6.61 8.12
N ALA A 192 -8.50 5.50 8.83
CA ALA A 192 -9.19 5.50 10.13
C ALA A 192 -8.46 6.37 11.17
N ASN A 193 -7.13 6.33 11.16
CA ASN A 193 -6.31 7.16 12.07
C ASN A 193 -6.41 8.66 11.73
N VAL A 194 -6.43 9.01 10.43
CA VAL A 194 -6.64 10.41 9.97
C VAL A 194 -8.03 10.90 10.40
N ALA A 195 -9.08 10.11 10.19
CA ALA A 195 -10.43 10.48 10.57
C ALA A 195 -10.54 10.77 12.08
N THR A 196 -9.88 9.94 12.91
CA THR A 196 -9.81 10.16 14.36
C THR A 196 -9.09 11.48 14.69
N LEU A 197 -7.98 11.79 14.01
CA LEU A 197 -7.24 13.04 14.21
C LEU A 197 -8.06 14.27 13.81
N ILE A 198 -8.80 14.21 12.69
CA ILE A 198 -9.67 15.30 12.24
C ILE A 198 -10.80 15.54 13.24
N ASN A 199 -11.41 14.49 13.77
CA ASN A 199 -12.43 14.61 14.83
C ASN A 199 -11.86 15.25 16.09
N GLU A 200 -10.66 14.87 16.54
CA GLU A 200 -10.03 15.52 17.70
C GLU A 200 -9.73 17.01 17.43
N LEU A 201 -9.33 17.36 16.20
CA LEU A 201 -9.13 18.74 15.78
C LEU A 201 -10.43 19.55 15.73
N SER A 202 -11.55 18.94 15.34
CA SER A 202 -12.84 19.65 15.30
C SER A 202 -13.32 20.09 16.68
N PHE A 203 -12.90 19.42 17.77
CA PHE A 203 -13.22 19.82 19.14
C PHE A 203 -12.15 20.73 19.80
N TYR A 204 -11.04 21.01 19.11
CA TYR A 204 -9.99 21.86 19.65
C TYR A 204 -10.45 23.34 19.70
N LYS A 205 -10.29 24.00 20.87
CA LYS A 205 -10.71 25.38 21.21
C LYS A 205 -12.23 25.67 21.31
N GLU A 206 -13.06 24.71 21.69
CA GLU A 206 -14.44 25.01 22.13
C GLU A 206 -14.55 25.46 23.60
N GLU A 207 -13.42 25.73 24.26
CA GLU A 207 -13.29 26.38 25.59
C GLU A 207 -12.54 27.71 25.47
#